data_AF-A0ABD2PYW7-F1
#
_entry.id   AF-A0ABD2PYW7-F1
#
_cell.length_a   1.000
_cell.length_b   1.000
_cell.length_c   1.000
_cell.angle_alpha   90.00
_cell.angle_beta   90.00
_cell.angle_gamma   90.00
#
_symmetry.space_group_name_H-M   'P 1'
#
loop_
_entity.id
_entity.type
_entity.pdbx_description
1 polymer ?
#
loop_
_entity_poly.entity_id
_entity_poly.type
_entity_poly.pdbx_seq_one_letter_code
_entity_poly.pdbx_strand_id
1 'polypeptide(L)'
;MYAILHQLKKEEQARLLFILYGPLHRGKLIWNMICENTAADFDQLKHCFGEFGAMLSFLTIKGTEGNFLCHGTRAKNHAMQVFDWMISEPADWLVENIACVIYAAGWDFMKTFLVFKAINLEIGEIVALLTSLCLLLVKIKEDVSRLLDLMRCVLDTMNKDKRYLLIDQLSSSFNYVFLDMQPELNDRQSEFLFVLEAQASFLRALLVGLFDEKPLSPILAAKRPRNDRELRPLKQRK
;
A
#
# COMPACT_ATOMS: atom_id res chain seq x y z
N MET A 1 -8.90 10.87 26.81
CA MET A 1 -9.13 9.84 25.77
C MET A 1 -7.94 8.89 25.63
N TYR A 2 -6.70 9.34 25.41
CA TYR A 2 -5.51 8.47 25.27
C TYR A 2 -5.20 7.59 26.51
N ALA A 3 -5.27 8.15 27.73
CA ALA A 3 -5.06 7.40 28.96
C ALA A 3 -6.11 6.30 29.19
N ILE A 4 -7.31 6.47 28.63
CA ILE A 4 -8.39 5.48 28.68
C ILE A 4 -8.12 4.39 27.62
N LEU A 5 -7.73 4.79 26.40
CA LEU A 5 -7.41 3.85 25.33
C LEU A 5 -6.28 2.89 25.73
N HIS A 6 -5.17 3.37 26.32
CA HIS A 6 -4.04 2.51 26.70
C HIS A 6 -4.32 1.50 27.82
N GLN A 7 -5.41 1.67 28.57
CA GLN A 7 -5.84 0.71 29.60
C GLN A 7 -6.71 -0.42 29.02
N LEU A 8 -7.24 -0.22 27.81
CA LEU A 8 -8.09 -1.16 27.10
C LEU A 8 -7.26 -2.13 26.27
N LYS A 9 -7.79 -3.34 26.04
CA LYS A 9 -7.26 -4.28 25.06
C LYS A 9 -7.36 -3.68 23.66
N LYS A 10 -6.52 -4.14 22.73
CA LYS A 10 -6.51 -3.62 21.35
C LYS A 10 -7.85 -3.78 20.65
N GLU A 11 -8.54 -4.89 20.89
CA GLU A 11 -9.91 -5.15 20.43
C GLU A 11 -10.90 -4.07 20.91
N GLU A 12 -10.82 -3.71 22.19
CA GLU A 12 -11.69 -2.71 22.81
C GLU A 12 -11.35 -1.30 22.30
N GLN A 13 -10.07 -1.01 22.07
CA GLN A 13 -9.63 0.24 21.44
C GLN A 13 -10.14 0.35 20.00
N ALA A 14 -10.05 -0.72 19.21
CA ALA A 14 -10.54 -0.76 17.83
C ALA A 14 -12.05 -0.53 17.80
N ARG A 15 -12.82 -1.23 18.63
CA ARG A 15 -14.28 -1.03 18.75
C ARG A 15 -14.63 0.38 19.16
N LEU A 16 -13.96 0.94 20.17
CA LEU A 16 -14.23 2.29 20.64
C LEU A 16 -13.91 3.34 19.57
N LEU A 17 -12.76 3.21 18.89
CA LEU A 17 -12.40 4.13 17.81
C LEU A 17 -13.34 4.01 16.62
N PHE A 18 -13.80 2.80 16.29
CA PHE A 18 -14.83 2.61 15.27
C PHE A 18 -16.15 3.30 15.66
N ILE A 19 -16.60 3.17 16.91
CA ILE A 19 -17.84 3.82 17.36
C ILE A 19 -17.73 5.35 17.28
N LEU A 20 -16.55 5.89 17.60
CA LEU A 20 -16.34 7.34 17.68
C LEU A 20 -16.05 8.00 16.32
N TYR A 21 -15.33 7.29 15.44
CA TYR A 21 -14.75 7.86 14.23
C TYR A 21 -14.88 6.97 13.00
N GLY A 22 -15.50 5.79 13.15
CA GLY A 22 -15.67 4.86 12.05
C GLY A 22 -16.48 5.47 10.92
N PRO A 23 -16.51 4.81 9.75
CA PRO A 23 -17.11 5.39 8.56
C PRO A 23 -18.60 5.68 8.73
N LEU A 24 -19.05 6.79 8.14
CA LEU A 24 -20.40 7.32 8.31
C LEU A 24 -21.13 7.48 6.97
N HIS A 25 -22.39 7.04 6.92
CA HIS A 25 -23.31 7.42 5.85
C HIS A 25 -24.54 8.08 6.46
N ARG A 26 -24.81 9.33 6.06
CA ARG A 26 -25.96 10.12 6.57
C ARG A 26 -25.99 10.17 8.11
N GLY A 27 -24.82 10.32 8.74
CA GLY A 27 -24.66 10.42 10.19
C GLY A 27 -24.79 9.09 10.96
N LYS A 28 -24.82 7.95 10.26
CA LYS A 28 -24.88 6.61 10.88
C LYS A 28 -23.62 5.81 10.56
N LEU A 29 -23.14 5.05 11.53
CA LEU A 29 -22.05 4.08 11.31
C LEU A 29 -22.50 2.99 10.35
N ILE A 30 -21.62 2.62 9.42
CA ILE A 30 -21.95 1.73 8.29
C ILE A 30 -21.10 0.47 8.20
N TRP A 31 -20.85 -0.21 9.32
CA TRP A 31 -20.03 -1.44 9.33
C TRP A 31 -20.49 -2.47 8.29
N ASN A 32 -21.76 -2.91 8.36
CA ASN A 32 -22.27 -3.96 7.48
C ASN A 32 -22.21 -3.55 6.00
N MET A 33 -22.45 -2.27 5.70
CA MET A 33 -22.34 -1.79 4.32
C MET A 33 -20.91 -1.87 3.80
N ILE A 34 -19.90 -1.72 4.65
CA ILE A 34 -18.48 -1.81 4.27
C ILE A 34 -18.04 -3.25 4.03
N CYS A 35 -18.69 -4.22 4.67
CA CYS A 35 -18.46 -5.63 4.41
C CYS A 35 -19.11 -6.11 3.10
N GLU A 36 -20.10 -5.39 2.58
CA GLU A 36 -20.94 -5.86 1.48
C GLU A 36 -20.89 -4.98 0.22
N ASN A 37 -20.58 -3.69 0.36
CA ASN A 37 -20.69 -2.71 -0.71
C ASN A 37 -19.45 -1.80 -0.74
N THR A 38 -19.07 -1.36 -1.93
CA THR A 38 -17.97 -0.41 -2.14
C THR A 38 -18.49 0.99 -2.42
N ALA A 39 -17.67 2.01 -2.17
CA ALA A 39 -18.03 3.39 -2.54
C ALA A 39 -18.18 3.51 -4.07
N ALA A 40 -19.30 4.06 -4.54
CA ALA A 40 -19.63 4.20 -5.95
C ALA A 40 -18.72 5.21 -6.66
N ASP A 41 -18.33 6.29 -5.97
CA ASP A 41 -17.50 7.36 -6.50
C ASP A 41 -16.62 8.02 -5.42
N PHE A 42 -15.82 9.00 -5.85
CA PHE A 42 -14.90 9.73 -4.98
C PHE A 42 -15.63 10.58 -3.93
N ASP A 43 -16.78 11.16 -4.27
CA ASP A 43 -17.54 11.97 -3.33
C ASP A 43 -18.10 11.11 -2.21
N GLN A 44 -18.64 9.93 -2.53
CA GLN A 44 -19.09 8.96 -1.54
C GLN A 44 -17.90 8.45 -0.70
N LEU A 45 -16.74 8.19 -1.30
CA LEU A 45 -15.53 7.82 -0.54
C LEU A 45 -15.20 8.89 0.50
N LYS A 46 -15.17 10.17 0.10
CA LYS A 46 -14.85 11.27 0.99
C LYS A 46 -15.88 11.45 2.10
N HIS A 47 -17.17 11.31 1.78
CA HIS A 47 -18.24 11.39 2.78
C HIS A 47 -18.20 10.22 3.76
N CYS A 48 -17.95 9.00 3.28
CA CYS A 48 -17.95 7.81 4.11
C CYS A 48 -16.68 7.69 4.96
N PHE A 49 -15.51 7.97 4.39
CA PHE A 49 -14.21 7.64 4.99
C PHE A 49 -13.35 8.86 5.33
N GLY A 50 -13.74 10.08 4.96
CA GLY A 50 -12.91 11.28 5.12
C GLY A 50 -12.54 11.60 6.56
N GLU A 51 -13.54 11.66 7.46
CA GLU A 51 -13.29 11.93 8.89
C GLU A 51 -12.47 10.83 9.55
N PHE A 52 -12.79 9.57 9.21
CA PHE A 52 -12.06 8.41 9.71
C PHE A 52 -10.59 8.41 9.25
N GLY A 53 -10.36 8.67 7.95
CA GLY A 53 -9.03 8.82 7.37
C GLY A 53 -8.24 9.96 8.01
N ALA A 54 -8.85 11.13 8.19
CA ALA A 54 -8.20 12.26 8.88
C ALA A 54 -7.76 11.90 10.31
N MET A 55 -8.59 11.16 11.05
CA MET A 55 -8.25 10.65 12.38
C MET A 55 -7.07 9.68 12.34
N LEU A 56 -7.06 8.72 11.40
CA LEU A 56 -5.95 7.77 11.20
C LEU A 56 -4.64 8.49 10.84
N SER A 57 -4.72 9.50 9.97
CA SER A 57 -3.60 10.38 9.62
C SER A 57 -3.03 11.09 10.85
N PHE A 58 -3.93 11.66 11.67
CA PHE A 58 -3.57 12.33 12.92
C PHE A 58 -2.85 11.40 13.91
N LEU A 59 -3.32 10.15 14.06
CA LEU A 59 -2.66 9.14 14.90
C LEU A 59 -1.23 8.85 14.44
N THR A 60 -0.96 8.95 13.14
CA THR A 60 0.37 8.67 12.56
C THR A 60 1.33 9.86 12.69
N ILE A 61 0.84 11.09 12.55
CA ILE A 61 1.62 12.34 12.66
C ILE A 61 1.91 12.70 14.13
N LYS A 62 0.93 12.61 15.02
CA LYS A 62 1.15 12.91 16.46
C LYS A 62 1.98 11.85 17.18
N GLY A 63 2.02 10.63 16.63
CA GLY A 63 2.97 9.59 17.05
C GLY A 63 4.44 9.96 16.80
N THR A 64 4.73 10.98 15.96
CA THR A 64 6.10 11.42 15.64
C THR A 64 6.60 12.65 16.40
N GLU A 65 5.72 13.51 16.94
CA GLU A 65 6.12 14.83 17.46
C GLU A 65 5.94 15.03 18.98
N GLY A 66 5.31 14.09 19.69
CA GLY A 66 5.00 14.26 21.11
C GLY A 66 5.84 13.40 22.03
N ASN A 67 6.11 13.92 23.23
CA ASN A 67 6.46 13.23 24.49
C ASN A 67 5.40 12.16 24.89
N PHE A 68 5.04 11.27 23.98
CA PHE A 68 4.30 10.06 24.25
C PHE A 68 5.34 9.02 24.66
N LEU A 69 5.18 8.44 25.84
CA LEU A 69 6.11 7.50 26.51
C LEU A 69 6.33 6.16 25.76
N CYS A 70 6.12 6.14 24.45
CA CYS A 70 6.44 5.08 23.51
C CYS A 70 7.03 5.73 22.24
N HIS A 71 8.35 5.69 22.09
CA HIS A 71 9.09 6.22 20.94
C HIS A 71 8.43 5.90 19.58
N GLY A 72 8.29 6.93 18.73
CA GLY A 72 7.91 6.96 17.31
C GLY A 72 7.36 5.68 16.68
N THR A 73 8.23 4.69 16.44
CA THR A 73 7.88 3.43 15.77
C THR A 73 6.86 2.58 16.54
N ARG A 74 6.89 2.59 17.88
CA ARG A 74 5.96 1.82 18.72
C ARG A 74 4.55 2.38 18.65
N ALA A 75 4.40 3.71 18.64
CA ALA A 75 3.10 4.37 18.51
C ALA A 75 2.48 4.11 17.12
N LYS A 76 3.29 4.19 16.05
CA LYS A 76 2.85 3.85 14.69
C LYS A 76 2.40 2.40 14.58
N ASN A 77 3.22 1.45 15.06
CA ASN A 77 2.86 0.03 15.04
C ASN A 77 1.58 -0.26 15.83
N HIS A 78 1.38 0.43 16.95
CA HIS A 78 0.14 0.30 17.73
C HIS A 78 -1.08 0.81 16.95
N ALA A 79 -0.98 1.97 16.30
CA ALA A 79 -2.05 2.49 15.45
C ALA A 79 -2.37 1.53 14.29
N MET A 80 -1.35 0.97 13.64
CA MET A 80 -1.55 -0.02 12.57
C MET A 80 -2.25 -1.28 13.10
N GLN A 81 -1.85 -1.80 14.26
CA GLN A 81 -2.50 -2.97 14.88
C GLN A 81 -3.95 -2.69 15.25
N VAL A 82 -4.25 -1.51 15.79
CA VAL A 82 -5.64 -1.16 16.15
C VAL A 82 -6.51 -1.01 14.90
N PHE A 83 -5.96 -0.42 13.83
CA PHE A 83 -6.65 -0.37 12.55
C PHE A 83 -6.84 -1.76 11.94
N ASP A 84 -5.83 -2.63 12.02
CA ASP A 84 -5.90 -4.02 11.56
C ASP A 84 -7.02 -4.81 12.25
N TRP A 85 -7.12 -4.67 13.58
CA TRP A 85 -8.26 -5.23 14.34
C TRP A 85 -9.60 -4.66 13.88
N MET A 86 -9.64 -3.37 13.55
CA MET A 86 -10.87 -2.70 13.12
C MET A 86 -11.33 -3.11 11.72
N ILE A 87 -10.50 -3.71 10.88
CA ILE A 87 -10.91 -4.13 9.53
C ILE A 87 -11.25 -5.62 9.46
N SER A 88 -10.96 -6.38 10.51
CA SER A 88 -11.21 -7.82 10.59
C SER A 88 -12.36 -8.21 11.54
N GLU A 89 -12.71 -7.37 12.50
CA GLU A 89 -13.64 -7.75 13.59
C GLU A 89 -14.72 -6.69 13.84
N PRO A 90 -16.03 -7.03 13.78
CA PRO A 90 -16.60 -8.39 13.83
C PRO A 90 -16.66 -9.18 12.52
N ALA A 91 -16.39 -8.56 11.37
CA ALA A 91 -16.37 -9.25 10.08
C ALA A 91 -15.43 -8.51 9.12
N ASP A 92 -14.78 -9.26 8.22
CA ASP A 92 -13.81 -8.68 7.31
C ASP A 92 -14.44 -7.60 6.42
N TRP A 93 -13.74 -6.47 6.33
CA TRP A 93 -14.08 -5.43 5.37
C TRP A 93 -13.66 -5.85 3.96
N LEU A 94 -14.39 -5.38 2.96
CA LEU A 94 -13.94 -5.50 1.57
C LEU A 94 -12.60 -4.79 1.40
N VAL A 95 -11.69 -5.41 0.66
CA VAL A 95 -10.32 -4.90 0.44
C VAL A 95 -10.34 -3.55 -0.28
N GLU A 96 -11.32 -3.33 -1.13
CA GLU A 96 -11.62 -2.07 -1.82
C GLU A 96 -11.94 -0.95 -0.83
N ASN A 97 -12.67 -1.25 0.25
CA ASN A 97 -13.00 -0.26 1.28
C ASN A 97 -11.80 0.00 2.19
N ILE A 98 -10.98 -1.02 2.47
CA ILE A 98 -9.69 -0.82 3.15
C ILE A 98 -8.82 0.12 2.31
N ALA A 99 -8.73 -0.11 1.00
CA ALA A 99 -8.01 0.76 0.06
C ALA A 99 -8.54 2.21 0.10
N CYS A 100 -9.87 2.39 0.13
CA CYS A 100 -10.50 3.72 0.26
C CYS A 100 -10.09 4.45 1.54
N VAL A 101 -10.09 3.74 2.68
CA VAL A 101 -9.78 4.32 4.00
C VAL A 101 -8.32 4.73 4.09
N ILE A 102 -7.41 3.85 3.68
CA ILE A 102 -5.97 4.16 3.74
C ILE A 102 -5.60 5.26 2.74
N TYR A 103 -6.32 5.37 1.61
CA TYR A 103 -6.22 6.51 0.71
C TYR A 103 -6.71 7.80 1.38
N ALA A 104 -7.89 7.79 2.02
CA ALA A 104 -8.42 8.93 2.76
C ALA A 104 -7.52 9.36 3.93
N ALA A 105 -6.79 8.42 4.55
CA ALA A 105 -5.81 8.69 5.61
C ALA A 105 -4.52 9.34 5.11
N GLY A 106 -4.30 9.36 3.79
CA GLY A 106 -3.17 10.00 3.15
C GLY A 106 -1.95 9.10 3.00
N TRP A 107 -0.97 9.62 2.27
CA TRP A 107 0.17 8.85 1.76
C TRP A 107 1.03 8.20 2.86
N ASP A 108 1.33 8.94 3.92
CA ASP A 108 2.17 8.46 5.01
C ASP A 108 1.52 7.31 5.78
N PHE A 109 0.21 7.38 6.00
CA PHE A 109 -0.55 6.29 6.62
C PHE A 109 -0.53 5.07 5.71
N MET A 110 -0.89 5.24 4.43
CA MET A 110 -0.94 4.17 3.44
C MET A 110 0.40 3.42 3.34
N LYS A 111 1.51 4.16 3.23
CA LYS A 111 2.86 3.58 3.21
C LYS A 111 3.17 2.81 4.49
N THR A 112 2.88 3.41 5.65
CA THR A 112 3.14 2.77 6.96
C THR A 112 2.32 1.49 7.12
N PHE A 113 1.05 1.51 6.70
CA PHE A 113 0.16 0.36 6.79
C PHE A 113 0.58 -0.77 5.85
N LEU A 114 0.92 -0.47 4.59
CA LEU A 114 1.40 -1.48 3.65
C LEU A 114 2.70 -2.15 4.11
N VAL A 115 3.64 -1.38 4.68
CA VAL A 115 4.85 -1.93 5.30
C VAL A 115 4.52 -2.78 6.53
N PHE A 116 3.60 -2.32 7.38
CA PHE A 116 3.13 -3.10 8.51
C PHE A 116 2.52 -4.43 8.07
N LYS A 117 1.64 -4.42 7.07
CA LYS A 117 1.04 -5.62 6.48
C LYS A 117 2.11 -6.52 5.85
N ALA A 118 3.11 -5.96 5.14
CA ALA A 118 4.23 -6.71 4.57
C ALA A 118 5.06 -7.50 5.58
N ILE A 119 5.19 -6.99 6.80
CA ILE A 119 5.92 -7.65 7.89
C ILE A 119 5.08 -8.75 8.54
N ASN A 120 3.76 -8.55 8.67
CA ASN A 120 2.91 -9.39 9.53
C ASN A 120 1.98 -10.35 8.77
N LEU A 121 1.74 -10.14 7.47
CA LEU A 121 0.75 -10.91 6.71
C LEU A 121 1.35 -11.87 5.68
N GLU A 122 0.42 -12.66 5.13
CA GLU A 122 0.58 -13.38 3.88
C GLU A 122 0.58 -12.45 2.65
N ILE A 123 1.27 -12.89 1.60
CA ILE A 123 1.49 -12.11 0.38
C ILE A 123 0.16 -11.83 -0.34
N GLY A 124 -0.79 -12.75 -0.29
CA GLY A 124 -2.08 -12.62 -0.97
C GLY A 124 -2.89 -11.39 -0.55
N GLU A 125 -2.91 -11.06 0.74
CA GLU A 125 -3.60 -9.86 1.24
C GLU A 125 -2.95 -8.57 0.73
N ILE A 126 -1.63 -8.53 0.63
CA ILE A 126 -0.90 -7.37 0.10
C ILE A 126 -1.17 -7.21 -1.39
N VAL A 127 -1.20 -8.31 -2.13
CA VAL A 127 -1.56 -8.32 -3.55
C VAL A 127 -2.96 -7.76 -3.72
N ALA A 128 -3.95 -8.31 -3.00
CA ALA A 128 -5.33 -7.85 -3.08
C ALA A 128 -5.46 -6.35 -2.77
N LEU A 129 -4.74 -5.86 -1.75
CA LEU A 129 -4.76 -4.45 -1.36
C LEU A 129 -4.09 -3.53 -2.39
N LEU A 130 -2.97 -3.94 -2.98
CA LEU A 130 -2.30 -3.19 -4.06
C LEU A 130 -3.16 -3.15 -5.33
N THR A 131 -3.80 -4.26 -5.69
CA THR A 131 -4.74 -4.33 -6.82
C THR A 131 -5.94 -3.41 -6.58
N SER A 132 -6.53 -3.47 -5.38
CA SER A 132 -7.64 -2.61 -4.98
C SER A 132 -7.26 -1.13 -4.96
N LEU A 133 -6.04 -0.78 -4.53
CA LEU A 133 -5.52 0.59 -4.61
C LEU A 133 -5.33 1.04 -6.05
N CYS A 134 -4.84 0.18 -6.95
CA CYS A 134 -4.71 0.52 -8.35
C CYS A 134 -6.08 0.81 -8.99
N LEU A 135 -7.06 -0.04 -8.71
CA LEU A 135 -8.45 0.15 -9.08
C LEU A 135 -9.04 1.41 -8.43
N LEU A 136 -8.67 1.77 -7.22
CA LEU A 136 -9.12 3.03 -6.65
C LEU A 136 -8.54 4.23 -7.41
N LEU A 137 -7.23 4.25 -7.67
CA LEU A 137 -6.53 5.36 -8.29
C LEU A 137 -7.06 5.67 -9.69
N VAL A 138 -7.27 4.65 -10.53
CA VAL A 138 -7.86 4.87 -11.86
C VAL A 138 -9.30 5.38 -11.72
N LYS A 139 -10.08 4.90 -10.74
CA LYS A 139 -11.50 5.26 -10.57
C LYS A 139 -11.67 6.74 -10.26
N ILE A 140 -10.73 7.28 -9.49
CA ILE A 140 -10.71 8.68 -9.08
C ILE A 140 -9.83 9.54 -9.98
N LYS A 141 -9.29 8.97 -11.08
CA LYS A 141 -8.44 9.64 -12.09
C LYS A 141 -7.15 10.23 -11.50
N GLU A 142 -6.55 9.52 -10.56
CA GLU A 142 -5.26 9.85 -9.94
C GLU A 142 -4.10 9.10 -10.63
N ASP A 143 -2.89 9.61 -10.43
CA ASP A 143 -1.69 9.03 -11.04
C ASP A 143 -1.29 7.69 -10.39
N VAL A 144 -1.37 6.61 -11.18
CA VAL A 144 -0.99 5.24 -10.79
C VAL A 144 0.52 5.11 -10.55
N SER A 145 1.36 6.00 -11.10
CA SER A 145 2.82 5.94 -10.95
C SER A 145 3.25 5.95 -9.47
N ARG A 146 2.49 6.65 -8.62
CA ARG A 146 2.73 6.74 -7.18
C ARG A 146 2.66 5.35 -6.51
N LEU A 147 1.84 4.44 -7.02
CA LEU A 147 1.72 3.07 -6.50
C LEU A 147 3.05 2.32 -6.56
N LEU A 148 3.93 2.64 -7.53
CA LEU A 148 5.26 2.04 -7.63
C LEU A 148 6.13 2.37 -6.42
N ASP A 149 6.02 3.58 -5.88
CA ASP A 149 6.78 3.97 -4.69
C ASP A 149 6.32 3.20 -3.46
N LEU A 150 5.02 2.92 -3.35
CA LEU A 150 4.48 2.03 -2.31
C LEU A 150 4.97 0.60 -2.49
N MET A 151 4.94 0.09 -3.73
CA MET A 151 5.46 -1.24 -4.04
C MET A 151 6.93 -1.38 -3.69
N ARG A 152 7.76 -0.39 -4.03
CA ARG A 152 9.19 -0.36 -3.65
C ARG A 152 9.34 -0.44 -2.14
N CYS A 153 8.58 0.36 -1.39
CA CYS A 153 8.61 0.31 0.08
C CYS A 153 8.22 -1.05 0.64
N VAL A 154 7.22 -1.72 0.05
CA VAL A 154 6.81 -3.08 0.43
C VAL A 154 7.91 -4.08 0.10
N LEU A 155 8.44 -4.07 -1.12
CA LEU A 155 9.50 -4.98 -1.58
C LEU A 155 10.76 -4.85 -0.72
N ASP A 156 11.15 -3.64 -0.35
CA ASP A 156 12.33 -3.37 0.49
C ASP A 156 12.27 -4.06 1.85
N THR A 157 11.05 -4.31 2.37
CA THR A 157 10.83 -5.00 3.65
C THR A 157 10.86 -6.53 3.54
N MET A 158 10.82 -7.06 2.32
CA MET A 158 10.72 -8.49 2.05
C MET A 158 12.08 -9.11 1.67
N ASN A 159 12.23 -10.41 1.92
CA ASN A 159 13.34 -11.19 1.39
C ASN A 159 13.17 -11.47 -0.12
N LYS A 160 14.23 -11.96 -0.77
CA LYS A 160 14.25 -12.17 -2.22
C LYS A 160 13.12 -13.10 -2.72
N ASP A 161 12.83 -14.19 -2.02
CA ASP A 161 11.81 -15.16 -2.43
C ASP A 161 10.41 -14.57 -2.34
N LYS A 162 10.09 -13.86 -1.23
CA LYS A 162 8.81 -13.17 -1.07
C LYS A 162 8.61 -12.06 -2.08
N ARG A 163 9.68 -11.34 -2.49
CA ARG A 163 9.61 -10.31 -3.53
C ARG A 163 9.18 -10.90 -4.88
N TYR A 164 9.78 -12.03 -5.29
CA TYR A 164 9.38 -12.68 -6.54
C TYR A 164 7.95 -13.18 -6.48
N LEU A 165 7.56 -13.80 -5.37
CA LEU A 165 6.20 -14.30 -5.18
C LEU A 165 5.16 -13.16 -5.21
N LEU A 166 5.46 -12.01 -4.59
CA LEU A 166 4.60 -10.83 -4.65
C LEU A 166 4.44 -10.34 -6.10
N ILE A 167 5.54 -10.19 -6.84
CA ILE A 167 5.49 -9.69 -8.23
C ILE A 167 4.72 -10.65 -9.13
N ASP A 168 4.94 -11.96 -8.97
CA ASP A 168 4.27 -13.01 -9.74
C ASP A 168 2.75 -13.01 -9.50
N GLN A 169 2.33 -13.03 -8.22
CA GLN A 169 0.92 -12.98 -7.86
C GLN A 169 0.27 -11.66 -8.25
N LEU A 170 0.97 -10.54 -8.10
CA LEU A 170 0.45 -9.23 -8.48
C LEU A 170 0.27 -9.11 -10.00
N SER A 171 1.16 -9.70 -10.80
CA SER A 171 1.02 -9.76 -12.26
C SER A 171 -0.22 -10.52 -12.70
N SER A 172 -0.66 -11.50 -11.91
CA SER A 172 -1.86 -12.30 -12.15
C SER A 172 -3.11 -11.80 -11.43
N SER A 173 -2.97 -10.84 -10.51
CA SER A 173 -4.05 -10.40 -9.62
C SER A 173 -5.29 -9.87 -10.36
N PHE A 174 -5.08 -9.07 -11.41
CA PHE A 174 -6.16 -8.54 -12.25
C PHE A 174 -6.96 -9.63 -12.96
N ASN A 175 -6.35 -10.80 -13.25
CA ASN A 175 -7.06 -11.91 -13.88
C ASN A 175 -8.15 -12.47 -12.97
N TYR A 176 -7.92 -12.50 -11.65
CA TYR A 176 -8.96 -12.92 -10.70
C TYR A 176 -10.13 -11.93 -10.70
N VAL A 177 -9.85 -10.61 -10.72
CA VAL A 177 -10.88 -9.58 -10.82
C VAL A 177 -11.68 -9.72 -12.13
N PHE A 178 -11.03 -10.03 -13.26
CA PHE A 178 -11.72 -10.29 -14.52
C PHE A 178 -12.61 -11.54 -14.47
N LEU A 179 -12.13 -12.63 -13.85
CA LEU A 179 -12.90 -13.86 -13.71
C LEU A 179 -14.16 -13.65 -12.86
N ASP A 180 -14.05 -12.86 -11.79
CA ASP A 180 -15.20 -12.53 -10.94
C ASP A 180 -16.26 -11.68 -11.65
N MET A 181 -15.85 -10.83 -12.61
CA MET A 181 -16.77 -10.03 -13.41
C MET A 181 -17.37 -10.77 -14.62
N GLN A 182 -16.77 -11.89 -15.05
CA GLN A 182 -17.17 -12.62 -16.25
C GLN A 182 -18.66 -13.04 -16.27
N PRO A 183 -19.28 -13.51 -15.16
CA PRO A 183 -20.69 -13.92 -15.15
C PRO A 183 -21.67 -12.79 -15.50
N GLU A 184 -21.29 -11.53 -15.28
CA GLU A 184 -22.16 -10.34 -15.40
C GLU A 184 -21.60 -9.33 -16.42
N LEU A 185 -20.71 -9.79 -17.31
CA LEU A 185 -19.94 -8.91 -18.20
C LEU A 185 -20.81 -7.98 -19.06
N ASN A 186 -21.98 -8.46 -19.50
CA ASN A 186 -22.91 -7.66 -20.31
C ASN A 186 -23.47 -6.46 -19.55
N ASP A 187 -23.69 -6.60 -18.24
CA ASP A 187 -24.23 -5.55 -17.38
C ASP A 187 -23.12 -4.67 -16.79
N ARG A 188 -21.89 -5.19 -16.71
CA ARG A 188 -20.72 -4.55 -16.07
C ARG A 188 -19.64 -4.11 -17.06
N GLN A 189 -19.99 -3.86 -18.33
CA GLN A 189 -19.02 -3.49 -19.37
C GLN A 189 -18.14 -2.27 -19.01
N SER A 190 -18.72 -1.26 -18.36
CA SER A 190 -17.98 -0.08 -17.90
C SER A 190 -16.96 -0.42 -16.82
N GLU A 191 -17.31 -1.32 -15.90
CA GLU A 191 -16.40 -1.77 -14.84
C GLU A 191 -15.31 -2.69 -15.41
N PHE A 192 -15.62 -3.48 -16.42
CA PHE A 192 -14.62 -4.27 -17.13
C PHE A 192 -13.58 -3.39 -17.82
N LEU A 193 -14.01 -2.35 -18.54
CA LEU A 193 -13.11 -1.36 -19.15
C LEU A 193 -12.23 -0.68 -18.09
N PHE A 194 -12.81 -0.40 -16.93
CA PHE A 194 -12.13 0.18 -15.79
C PHE A 194 -10.97 -0.70 -15.29
N VAL A 195 -11.20 -2.00 -15.12
CA VAL A 195 -10.16 -2.94 -14.68
C VAL A 195 -9.08 -3.11 -15.75
N LEU A 196 -9.44 -3.11 -17.04
CA LEU A 196 -8.47 -3.11 -18.15
C LEU A 196 -7.58 -1.87 -18.13
N GLU A 197 -8.15 -0.69 -17.91
CA GLU A 197 -7.40 0.56 -17.81
C GLU A 197 -6.44 0.55 -16.60
N ALA A 198 -6.89 0.02 -15.46
CA ALA A 198 -6.07 -0.15 -14.28
C ALA A 198 -4.89 -1.11 -14.53
N GLN A 199 -5.16 -2.28 -15.12
CA GLN A 199 -4.11 -3.24 -15.47
C GLN A 199 -3.09 -2.63 -16.45
N ALA A 200 -3.56 -1.96 -17.51
CA ALA A 200 -2.68 -1.34 -18.50
C ALA A 200 -1.84 -0.21 -17.90
N SER A 201 -2.43 0.62 -17.05
CA SER A 201 -1.75 1.71 -16.34
C SER A 201 -0.71 1.18 -15.36
N PHE A 202 -1.06 0.12 -14.64
CA PHE A 202 -0.16 -0.57 -13.72
C PHE A 202 1.04 -1.19 -14.43
N LEU A 203 0.81 -1.96 -15.49
CA LEU A 203 1.87 -2.59 -16.27
C LEU A 203 2.78 -1.54 -16.92
N ARG A 204 2.20 -0.44 -17.43
CA ARG A 204 2.99 0.68 -17.97
C ARG A 204 3.86 1.30 -16.88
N ALA A 205 3.30 1.56 -15.70
CA ALA A 205 4.04 2.09 -14.56
C ALA A 205 5.18 1.14 -14.16
N LEU A 206 4.92 -0.16 -14.08
CA LEU A 206 5.95 -1.17 -13.81
C LEU A 206 7.08 -1.16 -14.84
N LEU A 207 6.75 -1.14 -16.14
CA LEU A 207 7.75 -1.07 -17.21
C LEU A 207 8.60 0.18 -17.07
N VAL A 208 7.99 1.35 -16.89
CA VAL A 208 8.73 2.60 -16.65
C VAL A 208 9.62 2.46 -15.41
N GLY A 209 9.10 1.94 -14.30
CA GLY A 209 9.85 1.77 -13.06
C GLY A 209 11.03 0.79 -13.16
N LEU A 210 10.96 -0.20 -14.06
CA LEU A 210 12.05 -1.13 -14.37
C LEU A 210 13.09 -0.51 -15.33
N PHE A 211 12.67 0.33 -16.26
CA PHE A 211 13.55 0.97 -17.25
C PHE A 211 14.14 2.32 -16.80
N ASP A 212 13.52 2.99 -15.81
CA ASP A 212 14.04 4.17 -15.10
C ASP A 212 14.98 3.80 -13.94
N GLU A 213 15.37 2.53 -13.81
CA GLU A 213 16.58 2.19 -13.07
C GLU A 213 17.75 2.94 -13.72
N LYS A 214 18.09 4.11 -13.16
CA LYS A 214 19.47 4.59 -13.18
C LYS A 214 20.32 3.36 -12.83
N PRO A 215 21.31 3.00 -13.67
CA PRO A 215 22.06 1.77 -13.47
C PRO A 215 22.54 1.75 -12.03
N LEU A 216 22.23 0.65 -11.33
CA LEU A 216 22.89 0.27 -10.09
C LEU A 216 24.35 0.69 -10.22
N SER A 217 24.75 1.67 -9.41
CA SER A 217 26.07 2.30 -9.46
C SER A 217 27.17 1.24 -9.67
N PRO A 218 28.21 1.56 -10.46
CA PRO A 218 29.11 0.58 -11.08
C PRO A 218 30.03 -0.08 -10.04
N ILE A 219 29.54 -1.11 -9.36
CA ILE A 219 30.35 -1.93 -8.44
C ILE A 219 30.97 -3.14 -9.18
N LEU A 220 30.70 -3.31 -10.49
CA LEU A 220 31.25 -4.41 -11.30
C LEU A 220 32.09 -3.95 -12.51
N ALA A 221 32.43 -2.67 -12.62
CA ALA A 221 33.43 -2.22 -13.59
C ALA A 221 34.86 -2.47 -13.06
N ALA A 222 35.34 -3.69 -13.30
CA ALA A 222 36.76 -4.04 -13.44
C ALA A 222 37.70 -3.83 -12.23
N LYS A 223 37.69 -4.79 -11.30
CA LYS A 223 38.97 -5.34 -10.81
C LYS A 223 39.64 -6.07 -11.97
N ARG A 224 40.44 -5.36 -12.78
CA ARG A 224 41.53 -5.96 -13.56
C ARG A 224 42.85 -5.66 -12.83
N PRO A 225 43.73 -6.65 -12.62
CA PRO A 225 45.04 -6.40 -12.02
C PRO A 225 45.90 -5.54 -12.96
N ARG A 226 46.51 -4.48 -12.42
CA ARG A 226 47.56 -3.70 -13.11
C ARG A 226 48.73 -4.63 -13.43
N ASN A 227 48.92 -4.93 -14.71
CA ASN A 227 50.16 -5.50 -15.23
C ASN A 227 50.92 -4.38 -15.97
N ASP A 228 51.50 -3.45 -15.20
CA ASP A 228 52.45 -2.47 -15.73
C ASP A 228 53.85 -3.10 -15.76
N ARG A 229 54.12 -3.88 -16.81
CA ARG A 229 55.48 -4.12 -17.30
C ARG A 229 55.55 -3.62 -18.74
N GLU A 230 55.51 -2.31 -18.90
CA GLU A 230 55.98 -1.67 -20.12
C GLU A 230 57.50 -1.86 -20.23
N LEU A 231 57.90 -2.48 -21.33
CA LEU A 231 59.28 -2.59 -21.79
C LEU A 231 59.87 -1.18 -21.99
N ARG A 232 60.99 -0.92 -21.33
CA ARG A 232 61.82 0.27 -21.60
C ARG A 232 62.47 0.15 -22.98
N PRO A 233 62.43 1.18 -23.84
CA PRO A 233 63.38 1.31 -24.93
C PRO A 233 64.70 1.90 -24.40
N LEU A 234 65.79 1.20 -24.69
CA LEU A 234 67.17 1.63 -24.47
C LEU A 234 67.43 2.97 -25.16
N LYS A 235 67.81 4.00 -24.38
CA LYS A 235 68.42 5.22 -24.92
C LYS A 235 69.82 4.87 -25.43
N GLN A 236 70.00 4.88 -26.75
CA GLN A 236 71.31 5.07 -27.36
C GLN A 236 71.68 6.55 -27.29
N ARG A 237 72.81 6.87 -26.65
CA ARG A 237 73.63 8.03 -27.02
C ARG A 237 75.10 7.64 -26.94
N LYS A 238 75.83 8.11 -27.95
CA LYS A 238 77.27 7.98 -28.21
C LYS A 238 78.13 8.24 -26.99
#